data_AF-G4YMV2-F1
#
_entry.id   AF-G4YMV2-F1
#
_cell.length_a   1.000
_cell.length_b   1.000
_cell.length_c   1.000
_cell.angle_alpha   90.00
_cell.angle_beta   90.00
_cell.angle_gamma   90.00
#
_symmetry.space_group_name_H-M   'P 1'
#
loop_
_entity.id
_entity.type
_entity.pdbx_description
1 polymer ?
#
loop_
_entity_poly.entity_id
_entity_poly.type
_entity_poly.pdbx_seq_one_letter_code
_entity_poly.pdbx_strand_id
1 'polypeptide(L)'
;MLWRGFGPEKALKKLSVTSRNDKNFNKFVRYYSKYLAKYPDKSAGLPATAEDVVLLPKLTEWLGQTLRPSQVKQLLKDAGSTNVEKYLQLYRKDVDDALALPMLSKWKWVSKKLLPMEVAQKLKSAEVPDVSKYMGQYMEAGGSNVAVRTWLDDKILPQQLALKLKNAEVPDISKYMGQYMEAGGATLALEKYISLPKALYPQEVALRLQAAQVPDIKKYLKQYVKMWGKKQAEISRNIS
;
A
#
# COMPACT_ATOMS: atom_id res chain seq x y z
N MET A 1 1.05 -17.70 48.11
CA MET A 1 1.78 -16.55 48.67
C MET A 1 2.44 -15.77 47.53
N LEU A 2 2.18 -14.47 47.39
CA LEU A 2 2.86 -13.61 46.38
C LEU A 2 4.20 -13.14 46.97
N TRP A 3 5.30 -13.70 46.48
CA TRP A 3 6.67 -13.39 46.90
C TRP A 3 7.18 -12.12 46.21
N ARG A 4 7.91 -11.25 46.94
CA ARG A 4 8.59 -10.08 46.35
C ARG A 4 9.57 -10.56 45.26
N GLY A 5 9.54 -9.93 44.08
CA GLY A 5 10.41 -10.27 42.94
C GLY A 5 9.94 -11.43 42.06
N PHE A 6 8.82 -12.08 42.40
CA PHE A 6 8.14 -13.05 41.54
C PHE A 6 7.02 -12.35 40.78
N GLY A 7 7.34 -11.86 39.57
CA GLY A 7 6.42 -11.09 38.73
C GLY A 7 5.65 -11.93 37.70
N PRO A 8 4.75 -11.29 36.92
CA PRO A 8 3.91 -11.93 35.92
C PRO A 8 4.65 -12.82 34.92
N GLU A 9 5.76 -12.35 34.35
CA GLU A 9 6.56 -13.13 33.39
C GLU A 9 7.14 -14.42 34.00
N LYS A 10 7.65 -14.35 35.24
CA LYS A 10 8.16 -15.52 35.96
C LYS A 10 7.04 -16.51 36.28
N ALA A 11 5.86 -16.01 36.62
CA ALA A 11 4.68 -16.84 36.86
C ALA A 11 4.20 -17.55 35.58
N LEU A 12 4.18 -16.83 34.46
CA LEU A 12 3.82 -17.34 33.14
C LEU A 12 4.75 -18.48 32.72
N LYS A 13 6.07 -18.28 32.87
CA LYS A 13 7.08 -19.33 32.62
C LYS A 13 6.91 -20.53 33.55
N LYS A 14 6.75 -20.31 34.86
CA LYS A 14 6.58 -21.38 35.86
C LYS A 14 5.32 -22.20 35.64
N LEU A 15 4.24 -21.57 35.17
CA LEU A 15 2.97 -22.24 34.88
C LEU A 15 2.91 -22.83 33.47
N SER A 16 3.96 -22.61 32.67
CA SER A 16 4.02 -23.03 31.25
C SER A 16 2.81 -22.54 30.47
N VAL A 17 2.47 -21.27 30.66
CA VAL A 17 1.35 -20.62 29.96
C VAL A 17 1.90 -19.87 28.74
N THR A 18 1.47 -20.31 27.58
CA THR A 18 1.81 -19.81 26.25
C THR A 18 0.56 -19.45 25.43
N SER A 19 -0.62 -19.90 25.85
CA SER A 19 -1.91 -19.61 25.21
C SER A 19 -3.04 -19.54 26.24
N ARG A 20 -4.20 -19.04 25.81
CA ARG A 20 -5.43 -19.06 26.63
C ARG A 20 -5.98 -20.48 26.80
N ASN A 21 -5.70 -21.36 25.84
CA ASN A 21 -6.16 -22.74 25.81
C ASN A 21 -5.37 -23.65 26.77
N ASP A 22 -4.27 -23.15 27.35
CA ASP A 22 -3.46 -23.93 28.26
C ASP A 22 -4.20 -24.21 29.57
N LYS A 23 -4.12 -25.46 30.06
CA LYS A 23 -4.74 -25.91 31.31
C LYS A 23 -4.44 -25.02 32.54
N ASN A 24 -3.31 -24.34 32.53
CA ASN A 24 -2.86 -23.47 33.62
C ASN A 24 -3.20 -21.98 33.41
N PHE A 25 -3.79 -21.58 32.28
CA PHE A 25 -4.11 -20.18 31.99
C PHE A 25 -5.02 -19.58 33.08
N ASN A 26 -6.09 -20.28 33.48
CA ASN A 26 -6.98 -19.81 34.55
C ASN A 26 -6.27 -19.63 35.91
N LYS A 27 -5.25 -20.46 36.19
CA LYS A 27 -4.41 -20.29 37.39
C LYS A 27 -3.56 -19.03 37.27
N PHE A 28 -3.03 -18.76 36.08
CA PHE A 28 -2.28 -17.54 35.79
C PHE A 28 -3.15 -16.28 35.87
N VAL A 29 -4.36 -16.28 35.31
CA VAL A 29 -5.33 -15.17 35.43
C VAL A 29 -5.55 -14.80 36.89
N ARG A 30 -5.86 -15.79 37.74
CA ARG A 30 -6.06 -15.57 39.18
C ARG A 30 -4.82 -15.03 39.88
N TYR A 31 -3.64 -15.52 39.51
CA TYR A 31 -2.37 -14.99 40.01
C TYR A 31 -2.17 -13.53 39.57
N TYR A 32 -2.43 -13.22 38.31
CA TYR A 32 -2.21 -11.91 37.71
C TYR A 32 -3.10 -10.83 38.33
N SER A 33 -4.40 -11.11 38.47
CA SER A 33 -5.33 -10.19 39.14
C SER A 33 -4.92 -9.89 40.59
N LYS A 34 -4.47 -10.91 41.34
CA LYS A 34 -3.97 -10.73 42.70
C LYS A 34 -2.65 -9.94 42.74
N TYR A 35 -1.79 -10.12 41.74
CA TYR A 35 -0.53 -9.38 41.62
C TYR A 35 -0.81 -7.89 41.40
N LEU A 36 -1.68 -7.54 40.45
CA LEU A 36 -2.04 -6.14 40.17
C LEU A 36 -2.68 -5.46 41.39
N ALA A 37 -3.59 -6.15 42.10
CA ALA A 37 -4.23 -5.61 43.30
C ALA A 37 -3.24 -5.38 44.47
N LYS A 38 -2.22 -6.22 44.60
CA LYS A 38 -1.21 -6.13 45.68
C LYS A 38 -0.13 -5.09 45.38
N TYR A 39 0.16 -4.82 44.11
CA TYR A 39 1.24 -3.94 43.67
C TYR A 39 0.73 -2.86 42.71
N PRO A 40 -0.12 -1.91 43.16
CA PRO A 40 -0.70 -0.88 42.32
C PRO A 40 0.37 0.03 41.69
N ASP A 41 1.42 0.39 42.41
CA ASP A 41 2.49 1.23 41.85
C ASP A 41 3.25 0.56 40.70
N LYS A 42 3.20 -0.78 40.62
CA LYS A 42 3.82 -1.56 39.54
C LYS A 42 2.85 -1.90 38.42
N SER A 43 1.55 -1.70 38.61
CA SER A 43 0.54 -2.03 37.60
C SER A 43 0.56 -1.05 36.42
N ALA A 44 1.00 0.20 36.65
CA ALA A 44 1.06 1.25 35.62
C ALA A 44 1.94 0.88 34.41
N GLY A 45 2.93 0.01 34.58
CA GLY A 45 3.81 -0.47 33.51
C GLY A 45 3.50 -1.88 33.01
N LEU A 46 2.43 -2.52 33.48
CA LEU A 46 2.07 -3.89 33.14
C LEU A 46 0.87 -3.94 32.19
N PRO A 47 0.75 -5.00 31.36
CA PRO A 47 -0.41 -5.17 30.50
C PRO A 47 -1.73 -5.22 31.29
N ALA A 48 -2.81 -4.68 30.75
CA ALA A 48 -4.08 -4.58 31.47
C ALA A 48 -4.67 -5.96 31.83
N THR A 49 -4.47 -6.97 30.98
CA THR A 49 -5.04 -8.30 31.15
C THR A 49 -3.99 -9.40 31.10
N ALA A 50 -4.29 -10.55 31.71
CA ALA A 50 -3.44 -11.74 31.61
C ALA A 50 -3.30 -12.24 30.17
N GLU A 51 -4.30 -11.97 29.32
CA GLU A 51 -4.26 -12.28 27.90
C GLU A 51 -3.24 -11.39 27.17
N ASP A 52 -3.19 -10.09 27.49
CA ASP A 52 -2.20 -9.16 26.94
C ASP A 52 -0.77 -9.59 27.30
N VAL A 53 -0.54 -10.09 28.53
CA VAL A 53 0.78 -10.60 28.94
C VAL A 53 1.24 -11.79 28.07
N VAL A 54 0.31 -12.60 27.58
CA VAL A 54 0.61 -13.75 26.71
C VAL A 54 0.77 -13.32 25.26
N LEU A 55 -0.14 -12.47 24.75
CA LEU A 55 -0.26 -12.21 23.31
C LEU A 55 0.61 -11.05 22.82
N LEU A 56 0.85 -10.00 23.62
CA LEU A 56 1.68 -8.87 23.17
C LEU A 56 3.11 -9.30 22.78
N PRO A 57 3.82 -10.13 23.56
CA PRO A 57 5.14 -10.62 23.15
C PRO A 57 5.10 -11.45 21.86
N LYS A 58 4.03 -12.22 21.64
CA LYS A 58 3.85 -13.01 20.42
C LYS A 58 3.64 -12.13 19.19
N LEU A 59 2.89 -11.02 19.33
CA LEU A 59 2.75 -10.06 18.23
C LEU A 59 4.11 -9.52 17.79
N THR A 60 4.97 -9.15 18.75
CA THR A 60 6.34 -8.68 18.46
C THR A 60 7.18 -9.76 17.78
N GLU A 61 7.09 -11.01 18.25
CA GLU A 61 7.78 -12.15 17.63
C GLU A 61 7.30 -12.36 16.17
N TRP A 62 5.99 -12.36 15.94
CA TRP A 62 5.40 -12.54 14.62
C TRP A 62 5.69 -11.37 13.67
N LEU A 63 5.88 -10.16 14.20
CA LEU A 63 6.36 -9.01 13.44
C LEU A 63 7.80 -9.26 12.96
N GLY A 64 8.67 -9.73 13.84
CA GLY A 64 10.05 -10.10 13.49
C GLY A 64 10.15 -11.23 12.47
N GLN A 65 9.16 -12.14 12.45
CA GLN A 65 9.04 -13.21 11.45
C GLN A 65 8.34 -12.76 10.16
N THR A 66 7.87 -11.51 10.07
CA THR A 66 7.15 -10.97 8.90
C THR A 66 5.93 -11.82 8.50
N LEU A 67 5.19 -12.33 9.49
CA LEU A 67 4.01 -13.13 9.21
C LEU A 67 2.91 -12.29 8.53
N ARG A 68 2.08 -12.95 7.71
CA ARG A 68 0.94 -12.24 7.10
C ARG A 68 -0.17 -12.02 8.13
N PRO A 69 -0.92 -10.91 8.05
CA PRO A 69 -2.11 -10.67 8.87
C PRO A 69 -3.08 -11.86 8.93
N SER A 70 -3.29 -12.61 7.86
CA SER A 70 -4.12 -13.82 7.84
C SER A 70 -3.55 -14.94 8.69
N GLN A 71 -2.23 -15.16 8.63
CA GLN A 71 -1.53 -16.14 9.47
C GLN A 71 -1.63 -15.74 10.93
N VAL A 72 -1.40 -14.47 11.26
CA VAL A 72 -1.54 -13.95 12.63
C VAL A 72 -2.98 -14.08 13.12
N LYS A 73 -3.98 -13.78 12.29
CA LYS A 73 -5.39 -13.97 12.63
C LYS A 73 -5.68 -15.42 13.01
N GLN A 74 -5.10 -16.38 12.29
CA GLN A 74 -5.25 -17.80 12.61
C GLN A 74 -4.53 -18.16 13.92
N LEU A 75 -3.28 -17.72 14.10
CA LEU A 75 -2.51 -17.97 15.32
C LEU A 75 -3.17 -17.36 16.57
N LEU A 76 -3.82 -16.20 16.44
CA LEU A 76 -4.61 -15.60 17.52
C LEU A 76 -5.82 -16.46 17.90
N LYS A 77 -6.52 -17.02 16.90
CA LYS A 77 -7.63 -17.96 17.15
C LYS A 77 -7.14 -19.24 17.81
N ASP A 78 -6.04 -19.80 17.30
CA ASP A 78 -5.43 -21.03 17.83
C ASP A 78 -4.91 -20.83 19.27
N ALA A 79 -4.47 -19.61 19.60
CA ALA A 79 -4.11 -19.22 20.95
C ALA A 79 -5.31 -19.00 21.89
N GLY A 80 -6.54 -19.07 21.36
CA GLY A 80 -7.79 -18.86 22.10
C GLY A 80 -8.08 -17.40 22.42
N SER A 81 -7.53 -16.45 21.67
CA SER A 81 -7.75 -15.01 21.89
C SER A 81 -9.24 -14.67 21.96
N THR A 82 -9.65 -13.92 22.99
CA THR A 82 -11.04 -13.46 23.13
C THR A 82 -11.34 -12.24 22.27
N ASN A 83 -10.29 -11.51 21.86
CA ASN A 83 -10.43 -10.32 21.03
C ASN A 83 -9.40 -10.32 19.89
N VAL A 84 -9.61 -11.23 18.93
CA VAL A 84 -8.74 -11.38 17.76
C VAL A 84 -8.57 -10.04 17.02
N GLU A 85 -9.64 -9.26 16.88
CA GLU A 85 -9.60 -8.00 16.12
C GLU A 85 -8.72 -6.94 16.80
N LYS A 86 -8.78 -6.80 18.13
CA LYS A 86 -7.88 -5.91 18.89
C LYS A 86 -6.41 -6.22 18.58
N TYR A 87 -6.00 -7.47 18.73
CA TYR A 87 -4.59 -7.84 18.55
C TYR A 87 -4.17 -7.78 17.08
N LEU A 88 -5.07 -8.10 16.16
CA LEU A 88 -4.80 -7.94 14.73
C LEU A 88 -4.63 -6.47 14.35
N GLN A 89 -5.39 -5.55 14.95
CA GLN A 89 -5.22 -4.11 14.76
C GLN A 89 -3.89 -3.61 15.35
N LEU A 90 -3.50 -4.10 16.53
CA LEU A 90 -2.18 -3.78 17.10
C LEU A 90 -1.06 -4.25 16.17
N TYR A 91 -1.14 -5.49 15.68
CA TYR A 91 -0.19 -6.05 14.74
C TYR A 91 -0.08 -5.21 13.45
N ARG A 92 -1.23 -4.79 12.90
CA ARG A 92 -1.30 -3.99 11.67
C ARG A 92 -0.65 -2.60 11.75
N LYS A 93 -0.39 -2.07 12.95
CA LYS A 93 0.27 -0.75 13.06
C LYS A 93 1.71 -0.77 12.57
N ASP A 94 2.40 -1.89 12.80
CA ASP A 94 3.84 -2.00 12.58
C ASP A 94 4.19 -3.01 11.47
N VAL A 95 3.23 -3.84 11.06
CA VAL A 95 3.46 -4.88 10.04
C VAL A 95 3.74 -4.32 8.65
N ASP A 96 3.14 -3.17 8.33
CA ASP A 96 3.23 -2.53 7.02
C ASP A 96 4.68 -2.35 6.59
N ASP A 97 5.51 -1.76 7.47
CA ASP A 97 6.93 -1.53 7.20
C ASP A 97 7.72 -2.85 7.20
N ALA A 98 7.39 -3.78 8.10
CA ALA A 98 8.04 -5.08 8.20
C ALA A 98 7.85 -5.94 6.94
N LEU A 99 6.70 -5.86 6.29
CA LEU A 99 6.39 -6.58 5.05
C LEU A 99 6.88 -5.83 3.81
N ALA A 100 6.56 -4.54 3.71
CA ALA A 100 6.73 -3.81 2.47
C ALA A 100 8.17 -3.34 2.23
N LEU A 101 8.89 -2.87 3.26
CA LEU A 101 10.23 -2.31 3.07
C LEU A 101 11.26 -3.34 2.53
N PRO A 102 11.30 -4.59 3.02
CA PRO A 102 12.19 -5.60 2.44
C PRO A 102 11.87 -5.90 0.97
N MET A 103 10.57 -5.92 0.62
CA MET A 103 10.11 -6.14 -0.76
C MET A 103 10.54 -4.99 -1.68
N LEU A 104 10.32 -3.74 -1.25
CA LEU A 104 10.74 -2.55 -1.99
C LEU A 104 12.26 -2.49 -2.15
N SER A 105 13.01 -2.77 -1.08
CA SER A 105 14.48 -2.83 -1.12
C SER A 105 14.96 -3.83 -2.16
N LYS A 106 14.37 -5.04 -2.18
CA LYS A 106 14.68 -6.05 -3.19
C LYS A 106 14.44 -5.50 -4.61
N TRP A 107 13.30 -4.88 -4.87
CA TRP A 107 12.92 -4.38 -6.20
C TRP A 107 13.69 -3.15 -6.65
N LYS A 108 14.20 -2.34 -5.71
CA LYS A 108 15.03 -1.17 -6.01
C LYS A 108 16.29 -1.53 -6.80
N TRP A 109 16.86 -2.71 -6.51
CA TRP A 109 18.13 -3.18 -7.07
C TRP A 109 17.99 -4.26 -8.16
N VAL A 110 16.77 -4.65 -8.53
CA VAL A 110 16.58 -5.58 -9.66
C VAL A 110 16.79 -4.80 -10.97
N SER A 111 17.69 -5.30 -11.82
CA SER A 111 17.94 -4.77 -13.17
C SER A 111 16.67 -4.67 -14.01
N LYS A 112 15.71 -5.58 -13.78
CA LYS A 112 14.35 -5.55 -14.31
C LYS A 112 13.39 -4.98 -13.26
N LYS A 113 13.24 -3.65 -13.23
CA LYS A 113 12.25 -2.98 -12.39
C LYS A 113 10.83 -3.42 -12.81
N LEU A 114 9.96 -3.61 -11.83
CA LEU A 114 8.59 -4.10 -12.01
C LEU A 114 7.65 -2.96 -12.46
N LEU A 115 6.57 -3.29 -13.17
CA LEU A 115 5.55 -2.30 -13.47
C LEU A 115 4.71 -2.01 -12.21
N PRO A 116 4.14 -0.78 -12.05
CA PRO A 116 3.42 -0.40 -10.84
C PRO A 116 2.29 -1.36 -10.45
N MET A 117 1.57 -1.91 -11.43
CA MET A 117 0.51 -2.89 -11.17
C MET A 117 1.05 -4.19 -10.55
N GLU A 118 2.20 -4.68 -11.01
CA GLU A 118 2.82 -5.90 -10.49
C GLU A 118 3.29 -5.70 -9.04
N VAL A 119 3.82 -4.52 -8.74
CA VAL A 119 4.22 -4.11 -7.38
C VAL A 119 3.01 -4.08 -6.47
N ALA A 120 1.94 -3.39 -6.87
CA ALA A 120 0.70 -3.31 -6.09
C ALA A 120 0.10 -4.70 -5.83
N GLN A 121 0.08 -5.59 -6.82
CA GLN A 121 -0.39 -6.97 -6.66
C GLN A 121 0.46 -7.77 -5.68
N LYS A 122 1.79 -7.60 -5.72
CA LYS A 122 2.70 -8.27 -4.78
C LYS A 122 2.51 -7.76 -3.34
N LEU A 123 2.33 -6.45 -3.15
CA LEU A 123 2.03 -5.85 -1.84
C LEU A 123 0.69 -6.38 -1.29
N LYS A 124 -0.36 -6.42 -2.13
CA LYS A 124 -1.67 -7.00 -1.77
C LYS A 124 -1.57 -8.48 -1.42
N SER A 125 -0.77 -9.24 -2.17
CA SER A 125 -0.56 -10.68 -1.94
C SER A 125 0.24 -10.95 -0.66
N ALA A 126 1.07 -10.00 -0.23
CA ALA A 126 1.71 -10.00 1.08
C ALA A 126 0.78 -9.48 2.18
N GLU A 127 -0.44 -9.07 1.83
CA GLU A 127 -1.44 -8.50 2.74
C GLU A 127 -0.96 -7.21 3.43
N VAL A 128 -0.15 -6.41 2.72
CA VAL A 128 0.22 -5.07 3.18
C VAL A 128 -1.04 -4.21 3.27
N PRO A 129 -1.41 -3.70 4.46
CA PRO A 129 -2.59 -2.85 4.66
C PRO A 129 -2.56 -1.54 3.86
N ASP A 130 -1.51 -0.73 3.97
CA ASP A 130 -1.40 0.54 3.25
C ASP A 130 -0.56 0.42 1.97
N VAL A 131 -1.15 -0.20 0.94
CA VAL A 131 -0.49 -0.34 -0.38
C VAL A 131 -0.15 1.03 -0.98
N SER A 132 -1.02 2.03 -0.81
CA SER A 132 -0.87 3.37 -1.38
C SER A 132 0.40 4.06 -0.90
N LYS A 133 0.70 4.02 0.41
CA LYS A 133 1.95 4.56 1.00
C LYS A 133 3.18 3.97 0.31
N TYR A 134 3.25 2.65 0.17
CA TYR A 134 4.42 1.99 -0.41
C TYR A 134 4.50 2.11 -1.93
N MET A 135 3.36 2.24 -2.61
CA MET A 135 3.33 2.58 -4.03
C MET A 135 3.88 3.98 -4.27
N GLY A 136 3.58 4.94 -3.40
CA GLY A 136 4.25 6.25 -3.39
C GLY A 136 5.78 6.10 -3.28
N GLN A 137 6.26 5.39 -2.26
CA GLN A 137 7.70 5.18 -2.07
C GLN A 137 8.38 4.47 -3.26
N TYR A 138 7.72 3.45 -3.82
CA TYR A 138 8.21 2.72 -4.99
C TYR A 138 8.39 3.64 -6.19
N MET A 139 7.38 4.46 -6.47
CA MET A 139 7.38 5.35 -7.62
C MET A 139 8.46 6.44 -7.47
N GLU A 140 8.60 7.04 -6.28
CA GLU A 140 9.66 8.02 -5.97
C GLU A 140 11.07 7.41 -6.03
N ALA A 141 11.23 6.13 -5.69
CA ALA A 141 12.51 5.42 -5.80
C ALA A 141 12.94 5.12 -7.24
N GLY A 142 12.23 5.67 -8.23
CA GLY A 142 12.51 5.54 -9.65
C GLY A 142 11.79 4.37 -10.32
N GLY A 143 10.72 3.86 -9.71
CA GLY A 143 9.77 2.96 -10.38
C GLY A 143 9.09 3.63 -11.57
N SER A 144 8.80 4.94 -11.46
CA SER A 144 8.19 5.71 -12.55
C SER A 144 9.05 5.75 -13.82
N ASN A 145 10.36 5.88 -13.68
CA ASN A 145 11.29 6.00 -14.82
C ASN A 145 11.24 4.77 -15.75
N VAL A 146 11.09 3.57 -15.20
CA VAL A 146 10.96 2.35 -16.02
C VAL A 146 9.56 2.24 -16.58
N ALA A 147 8.55 2.54 -15.75
CA ALA A 147 7.17 2.45 -16.16
C ALA A 147 6.86 3.41 -17.33
N VAL A 148 7.36 4.64 -17.31
CA VAL A 148 7.18 5.63 -18.38
C VAL A 148 7.70 5.12 -19.72
N ARG A 149 8.91 4.54 -19.76
CA ARG A 149 9.46 3.98 -21.00
C ARG A 149 8.56 2.89 -21.57
N THR A 150 8.18 1.93 -20.73
CA THR A 150 7.28 0.84 -21.14
C THR A 150 5.92 1.36 -21.62
N TRP A 151 5.34 2.36 -20.94
CA TRP A 151 4.06 2.93 -21.37
C TRP A 151 4.12 3.65 -22.70
N LEU A 152 5.25 4.31 -23.01
CA LEU A 152 5.49 4.93 -24.31
C LEU A 152 5.66 3.88 -25.40
N ASP A 153 6.45 2.83 -25.15
CA ASP A 153 6.66 1.72 -26.08
C ASP A 153 5.33 1.00 -26.40
N ASP A 154 4.50 0.79 -25.38
CA ASP A 154 3.16 0.21 -25.49
C ASP A 154 2.11 1.19 -26.05
N LYS A 155 2.50 2.45 -26.32
CA LYS A 155 1.64 3.53 -26.83
C LYS A 155 0.36 3.74 -26.01
N ILE A 156 0.48 3.66 -24.68
CA ILE A 156 -0.65 3.77 -23.75
C ILE A 156 -1.25 5.18 -23.78
N LEU A 157 -2.57 5.30 -23.94
CA LEU A 157 -3.20 6.61 -23.91
C LEU A 157 -3.35 7.14 -22.47
N PRO A 158 -3.40 8.48 -22.27
CA PRO A 158 -3.48 9.08 -20.94
C PRO A 158 -4.60 8.53 -20.05
N GLN A 159 -5.79 8.26 -20.60
CA GLN A 159 -6.90 7.72 -19.81
C GLN A 159 -6.63 6.28 -19.34
N GLN A 160 -6.01 5.47 -20.21
CA GLN A 160 -5.64 4.10 -19.88
C GLN A 160 -4.53 4.08 -18.83
N LEU A 161 -3.58 5.01 -18.92
CA LEU A 161 -2.52 5.15 -17.92
C LEU A 161 -3.09 5.58 -16.57
N ALA A 162 -3.94 6.61 -16.53
CA ALA A 162 -4.58 7.06 -15.30
C ALA A 162 -5.36 5.94 -14.61
N LEU A 163 -6.05 5.09 -15.37
CA LEU A 163 -6.74 3.91 -14.84
C LEU A 163 -5.75 2.88 -14.28
N LYS A 164 -4.65 2.59 -14.99
CA LYS A 164 -3.59 1.68 -14.51
C LYS A 164 -2.98 2.18 -13.20
N LEU A 165 -2.69 3.48 -13.08
CA LEU A 165 -2.14 4.10 -11.87
C LEU A 165 -3.13 4.05 -10.71
N LYS A 166 -4.41 4.35 -10.97
CA LYS A 166 -5.47 4.26 -9.97
C LYS A 166 -5.65 2.84 -9.44
N ASN A 167 -5.68 1.85 -10.34
CA ASN A 167 -5.83 0.44 -9.97
C ASN A 167 -4.60 -0.11 -9.22
N ALA A 168 -3.43 0.48 -9.46
CA ALA A 168 -2.21 0.23 -8.70
C ALA A 168 -2.12 1.06 -7.41
N GLU A 169 -3.14 1.81 -7.04
CA GLU A 169 -3.19 2.65 -5.82
C GLU A 169 -2.02 3.64 -5.73
N VAL A 170 -1.61 4.20 -6.87
CA VAL A 170 -0.60 5.27 -6.86
C VAL A 170 -1.24 6.56 -6.35
N PRO A 171 -0.71 7.18 -5.28
CA PRO A 171 -1.37 8.34 -4.64
C PRO A 171 -1.32 9.61 -5.49
N ASP A 172 -0.15 9.97 -6.05
CA ASP A 172 0.04 11.21 -6.81
C ASP A 172 -0.02 10.95 -8.32
N ILE A 173 -1.20 10.57 -8.81
CA ILE A 173 -1.42 10.26 -10.24
C ILE A 173 -1.05 11.45 -11.12
N SER A 174 -1.40 12.68 -10.71
CA SER A 174 -1.15 13.90 -11.48
C SER A 174 0.34 14.11 -11.77
N LYS A 175 1.22 13.94 -10.78
CA LYS A 175 2.67 14.02 -10.97
C LYS A 175 3.18 13.05 -12.03
N TYR A 176 2.79 11.77 -11.94
CA TYR A 176 3.26 10.74 -12.87
C TYR A 176 2.65 10.89 -14.27
N MET A 177 1.42 11.41 -14.36
CA MET A 177 0.82 11.82 -15.62
C MET A 177 1.59 12.99 -16.26
N GLY A 178 2.05 13.95 -15.47
CA GLY A 178 2.95 15.02 -15.94
C GLY A 178 4.23 14.47 -16.55
N GLN A 179 4.94 13.60 -15.81
CA GLN A 179 6.16 12.95 -16.30
C GLN A 179 5.93 12.18 -17.61
N TYR A 180 4.85 11.41 -17.70
CA TYR A 180 4.48 10.68 -18.91
C TYR A 180 4.23 11.59 -20.11
N MET A 181 3.45 12.67 -19.90
CA MET A 181 3.10 13.60 -20.95
C MET A 181 4.33 14.34 -21.50
N GLU A 182 5.25 14.75 -20.62
CA GLU A 182 6.49 15.41 -21.00
C GLU A 182 7.50 14.49 -21.70
N ALA A 183 7.51 13.20 -21.34
CA ALA A 183 8.39 12.20 -21.93
C ALA A 183 7.98 11.77 -23.37
N GLY A 184 6.87 12.28 -23.90
CA GLY A 184 6.39 11.98 -25.26
C GLY A 184 4.96 11.46 -25.33
N GLY A 185 4.34 11.18 -24.18
CA GLY A 185 2.95 10.72 -24.10
C GLY A 185 1.95 11.72 -24.66
N ALA A 186 2.28 13.02 -24.58
CA ALA A 186 1.49 14.08 -25.19
C ALA A 186 1.40 13.91 -26.71
N THR A 187 2.54 13.76 -27.40
CA THR A 187 2.58 13.59 -28.86
C THR A 187 1.76 12.38 -29.28
N LEU A 188 1.98 11.23 -28.64
CA LEU A 188 1.23 10.00 -28.92
C LEU A 188 -0.29 10.20 -28.79
N ALA A 189 -0.73 10.83 -27.69
CA ALA A 189 -2.14 11.06 -27.44
C ALA A 189 -2.78 12.02 -28.45
N LEU A 190 -2.11 13.15 -28.71
CA LEU A 190 -2.64 14.20 -29.59
C LEU A 190 -2.71 13.71 -31.05
N GLU A 191 -1.67 13.03 -31.54
CA GLU A 191 -1.69 12.40 -32.86
C GLU A 191 -2.84 11.41 -32.98
N LYS A 192 -3.00 10.52 -31.99
CA LYS A 192 -4.11 9.56 -31.99
C LYS A 192 -5.47 10.25 -32.09
N TYR A 193 -5.69 11.34 -31.36
CA TYR A 193 -6.96 12.08 -31.37
C TYR A 193 -7.24 12.83 -32.68
N ILE A 194 -6.20 13.23 -33.41
CA ILE A 194 -6.33 13.91 -34.72
C ILE A 194 -6.55 12.89 -35.84
N SER A 195 -5.92 11.72 -35.74
CA SER A 195 -6.07 10.63 -36.70
C SER A 195 -7.38 9.85 -36.57
N LEU A 196 -8.28 10.21 -35.65
CA LEU A 196 -9.61 9.60 -35.57
C LEU A 196 -10.44 9.97 -36.81
N PRO A 197 -11.33 9.07 -37.30
CA PRO A 197 -12.21 9.36 -38.45
C PRO A 197 -13.02 10.64 -38.26
N LYS A 198 -13.45 10.88 -37.02
CA LYS A 198 -13.92 12.18 -36.55
C LYS A 198 -12.90 12.73 -35.57
N ALA A 199 -12.12 13.71 -36.03
CA ALA A 199 -11.18 14.41 -35.16
C ALA A 199 -11.95 15.03 -33.98
N LEU A 200 -11.40 14.87 -32.78
CA LEU A 200 -12.02 15.41 -31.58
C LEU A 200 -12.03 16.94 -31.60
N TYR A 201 -13.06 17.53 -31.03
CA TYR A 201 -13.04 18.97 -30.78
C TYR A 201 -12.05 19.28 -29.65
N PRO A 202 -11.44 20.48 -29.64
CA PRO A 202 -10.54 20.89 -28.56
C PRO A 202 -11.15 20.73 -27.16
N GLN A 203 -12.45 20.99 -27.01
CA GLN A 203 -13.18 20.81 -25.74
C GLN A 203 -13.20 19.34 -25.28
N GLU A 204 -13.42 18.40 -26.21
CA GLU A 204 -13.42 16.96 -25.91
C GLU A 204 -12.03 16.47 -25.50
N VAL A 205 -10.98 17.00 -26.13
CA VAL A 205 -9.59 16.72 -25.76
C VAL A 205 -9.30 17.25 -24.35
N ALA A 206 -9.73 18.46 -24.03
CA ALA A 206 -9.55 19.02 -22.69
C ALA A 206 -10.22 18.15 -21.62
N LEU A 207 -11.47 17.72 -21.84
CA LEU A 207 -12.19 16.81 -20.93
C LEU A 207 -11.46 15.48 -20.75
N ARG A 208 -10.95 14.91 -21.85
CA ARG A 208 -10.19 13.65 -21.83
C ARG A 208 -8.86 13.75 -21.07
N LEU A 209 -8.16 14.88 -21.18
CA LEU A 209 -6.93 15.13 -20.43
C LEU A 209 -7.24 15.39 -18.94
N GLN A 210 -8.31 16.14 -18.65
CA GLN A 210 -8.77 16.39 -17.29
C GLN A 210 -9.19 15.11 -16.56
N ALA A 211 -9.96 14.24 -17.23
CA ALA A 211 -10.37 12.95 -16.67
C ALA A 211 -9.17 12.04 -16.38
N ALA A 212 -8.08 12.19 -17.14
CA ALA A 212 -6.83 11.49 -16.92
C ALA A 212 -5.91 12.16 -15.87
N GLN A 213 -6.36 13.23 -15.20
CA GLN A 213 -5.57 14.01 -14.24
C GLN A 213 -4.26 14.54 -14.82
N VAL A 214 -4.25 14.87 -16.11
CA VAL A 214 -3.08 15.45 -16.75
C VAL A 214 -2.87 16.87 -16.22
N PRO A 215 -1.68 17.22 -15.69
CA PRO A 215 -1.37 18.60 -15.32
C PRO A 215 -1.17 19.46 -16.58
N ASP A 216 -1.24 20.79 -16.43
CA ASP A 216 -0.96 21.74 -17.52
C ASP A 216 -1.78 21.53 -18.81
N ILE A 217 -3.06 21.14 -18.70
CA ILE A 217 -3.95 20.88 -19.85
C ILE A 217 -3.90 22.00 -20.89
N LYS A 218 -3.81 23.27 -20.45
CA LYS A 218 -3.71 24.44 -21.35
C LYS A 218 -2.51 24.35 -22.31
N LYS A 219 -1.36 23.82 -21.86
CA LYS A 219 -0.15 23.62 -22.67
C LYS A 219 -0.44 22.64 -23.80
N TYR A 220 -0.99 21.47 -23.47
CA TYR A 220 -1.27 20.41 -24.43
C TYR A 220 -2.44 20.77 -25.36
N LEU A 221 -3.43 21.51 -24.87
CA LEU A 221 -4.54 21.98 -25.69
C LEU A 221 -4.10 22.97 -26.77
N LYS A 222 -3.18 23.89 -26.45
CA LYS A 222 -2.57 24.79 -27.45
C LYS A 222 -1.85 24.00 -28.55
N GLN A 223 -1.12 22.95 -28.18
CA GLN A 223 -0.46 22.07 -29.14
C GLN A 223 -1.50 21.36 -30.04
N TYR A 224 -2.54 20.81 -29.44
CA TYR A 224 -3.63 20.14 -30.16
C TYR A 224 -4.31 21.07 -31.17
N VAL A 225 -4.72 22.28 -30.75
CA VAL A 225 -5.40 23.25 -31.62
C VAL A 225 -4.55 23.59 -32.84
N LYS A 226 -3.22 23.76 -32.66
CA LYS A 226 -2.29 24.02 -33.76
C LYS A 226 -2.26 22.86 -34.77
N MET A 227 -2.26 21.61 -34.30
CA MET A 227 -2.26 20.44 -35.16
C MET A 227 -3.63 20.23 -35.83
N TRP A 228 -4.72 20.40 -35.07
CA TRP A 228 -6.10 20.28 -35.55
C TRP A 228 -6.40 21.30 -36.65
N GLY A 229 -6.02 22.57 -36.48
CA GLY A 229 -6.20 23.61 -37.50
C GLY A 229 -5.47 23.30 -38.81
N LYS A 230 -4.25 22.74 -38.73
CA LYS A 230 -3.53 22.26 -39.93
C LYS A 230 -4.30 21.15 -40.65
N LYS A 231 -4.88 20.21 -39.90
CA LYS A 231 -5.65 19.10 -40.48
C LYS A 231 -6.94 19.57 -41.14
N GLN A 232 -7.64 20.51 -40.53
CA GLN A 232 -8.84 21.11 -41.13
C GLN A 232 -8.51 21.82 -42.44
N ALA A 233 -7.43 22.60 -42.49
CA ALA A 233 -6.99 23.27 -43.72
C ALA A 233 -6.63 22.28 -44.85
N GLU A 234 -6.01 21.15 -44.52
CA GLU A 234 -5.71 20.07 -45.49
C GLU A 234 -7.01 19.45 -46.04
N ILE A 235 -7.97 19.16 -45.18
CA ILE A 235 -9.28 18.62 -45.59
C ILE A 235 -10.01 19.61 -46.50
N SER A 236 -10.05 20.90 -46.14
CA SER A 236 -10.69 21.93 -46.96
C SER A 236 -10.05 22.07 -48.35
N ARG A 237 -8.72 21.92 -48.46
CA ARG A 237 -8.00 21.94 -49.75
C ARG A 237 -8.29 20.73 -50.63
N ASN A 238 -8.54 19.56 -50.04
CA ASN A 238 -8.82 18.34 -50.80
C ASN A 238 -10.29 18.23 -51.26
N ILE A 239 -11.15 19.14 -50.80
CA ILE A 239 -12.57 19.21 -51.15
C ILE A 239 -12.85 20.37 -52.14
N SER A 240 -11.90 21.30 -52.33
CA SER A 240 -11.97 22.39 -53.31
C SER A 240 -11.32 21.99 -54.63
#